data_AF-S7PRV1-F1
#
_entry.id   AF-S7PRV1-F1
#
_cell.length_a   1.000
_cell.length_b   1.000
_cell.length_c   1.000
_cell.angle_alpha   90.00
_cell.angle_beta   90.00
_cell.angle_gamma   90.00
#
_symmetry.space_group_name_H-M   'P 1'
#
loop_
_entity.id
_entity.type
_entity.pdbx_description
1 polymer ?
#
loop_
_entity_poly.entity_id
_entity_poly.type
_entity_poly.pdbx_seq_one_letter_code
_entity_poly.pdbx_strand_id
1 'polypeptide(L)'
;VHHRCVLDSVGIPLSRFSSTREAMEAIYDSLLASGHERMGEKKILHRDISINNIMISAYPDMENCKGFLIDMEYATVVGEPGS
;
A
#
# COMPACT_ATOMS: atom_id res chain seq x y z
N VAL A 1 -19.76 14.16 -7.89
CA VAL A 1 -19.87 14.05 -6.41
C VAL A 1 -18.47 13.81 -5.89
N HIS A 2 -18.00 14.56 -4.88
CA HIS A 2 -16.68 14.37 -4.30
C HIS A 2 -16.85 13.77 -2.90
N HIS A 3 -16.25 12.60 -2.65
CA HIS A 3 -16.26 11.98 -1.34
C HIS A 3 -14.97 12.36 -0.61
N ARG A 4 -15.04 12.59 0.70
CA ARG A 4 -13.87 12.82 1.56
C ARG A 4 -13.82 11.73 2.62
N CYS A 5 -12.75 10.95 2.61
CA CYS A 5 -12.45 9.98 3.66
C CYS A 5 -11.46 10.61 4.65
N VAL A 6 -11.71 10.49 5.95
CA VAL A 6 -10.76 10.86 7.00
C VAL A 6 -10.30 9.56 7.66
N LEU A 7 -9.03 9.23 7.46
CA LEU A 7 -8.40 8.04 8.00
C LEU A 7 -7.47 8.45 9.14
N ASP A 8 -7.31 7.58 10.13
CA ASP A 8 -6.31 7.78 11.16
C ASP A 8 -4.90 7.70 10.56
N SER A 9 -3.98 8.54 11.03
CA SER A 9 -2.64 8.63 10.47
C SER A 9 -1.76 7.51 11.02
N VAL A 10 -1.84 6.34 10.39
CA VAL A 10 -1.05 5.14 10.74
C VAL A 10 0.18 4.93 9.86
N GLY A 11 0.38 5.78 8.84
CA GLY A 11 1.46 5.66 7.88
C GLY A 11 2.44 6.84 7.89
N ILE A 12 3.72 6.53 7.72
CA ILE A 12 4.79 7.49 7.46
C ILE A 12 5.14 7.41 5.97
N PRO A 13 5.19 8.53 5.22
CA PRO A 13 5.56 8.50 3.81
C PRO A 13 6.92 7.81 3.59
N LEU A 14 7.05 6.96 2.57
CA LEU A 14 8.29 6.23 2.29
C LEU A 14 9.50 7.18 2.18
N SER A 15 9.32 8.39 1.65
CA SER A 15 10.36 9.42 1.55
C SER A 15 11.00 9.86 2.88
N ARG A 16 10.41 9.49 4.03
CA ARG A 16 10.91 9.81 5.37
C ARG A 16 11.63 8.64 6.05
N PHE A 17 12.05 7.62 5.29
CA PHE A 17 12.81 6.50 5.84
C PHE A 17 14.07 6.98 6.59
N SER A 18 14.37 6.32 7.71
CA SER A 18 15.54 6.55 8.55
C SER A 18 16.74 5.71 8.12
N SER A 19 16.50 4.62 7.36
CA SER A 19 17.55 3.80 6.79
C SER A 19 17.11 3.11 5.48
N THR A 20 18.08 2.77 4.63
CA THR A 20 17.82 1.96 3.42
C THR A 20 17.16 0.63 3.76
N ARG A 21 17.49 0.04 4.92
CA ARG A 21 16.86 -1.20 5.39
C ARG A 21 15.36 -1.00 5.63
N GLU A 22 14.98 0.06 6.32
CA GLU A 22 13.56 0.38 6.58
C GLU A 22 12.80 0.60 5.27
N ALA A 23 13.38 1.35 4.33
CA ALA A 23 12.78 1.54 3.01
C ALA A 23 12.56 0.20 2.28
N MET A 24 13.56 -0.68 2.29
CA MET A 24 13.48 -2.00 1.65
C MET A 24 12.45 -2.91 2.33
N GLU A 25 12.38 -2.90 3.65
CA GLU A 25 11.39 -3.67 4.42
C GLU A 25 9.96 -3.17 4.13
N ALA A 26 9.74 -1.85 4.08
CA ALA A 26 8.44 -1.28 3.74
C ALA A 26 8.00 -1.58 2.31
N ILE A 27 8.92 -1.47 1.33
CA ILE A 27 8.64 -1.82 -0.07
C ILE A 27 8.34 -3.32 -0.19
N TYR A 28 9.13 -4.18 0.46
CA TYR A 28 8.94 -5.61 0.43
C TYR A 28 7.55 -6.02 0.95
N ASP A 29 7.14 -5.50 2.09
CA ASP A 29 5.84 -5.82 2.67
C ASP A 29 4.68 -5.27 1.84
N SER A 30 4.83 -4.06 1.28
CA SER A 30 3.84 -3.40 0.42
C SER A 30 3.61 -4.14 -0.90
N LEU A 31 4.58 -4.88 -1.40
CA LEU A 31 4.48 -5.57 -2.68
C LEU A 31 4.22 -7.08 -2.52
N LEU A 32 4.84 -7.72 -1.53
CA LEU A 32 4.88 -9.17 -1.41
C LEU A 32 4.15 -9.64 -0.14
N ALA A 33 4.73 -9.44 1.04
CA ALA A 33 4.29 -10.14 2.25
C ALA A 33 2.80 -9.90 2.61
N SER A 34 2.34 -8.66 2.47
CA SER A 34 0.99 -8.25 2.91
C SER A 34 0.25 -7.35 1.93
N GLY A 35 0.92 -6.78 0.93
CA GLY A 35 0.32 -5.82 0.01
C GLY A 35 -0.10 -6.40 -1.34
N HIS A 36 0.56 -5.99 -2.43
CA HIS A 36 0.07 -6.20 -3.80
C HIS A 36 -0.12 -7.67 -4.19
N GLU A 37 0.73 -8.60 -3.76
CA GLU A 37 0.57 -10.03 -4.05
C GLU A 37 -0.79 -10.57 -3.55
N ARG A 38 -1.18 -10.23 -2.32
CA ARG A 38 -2.50 -10.59 -1.76
C ARG A 38 -3.67 -9.91 -2.49
N MET A 39 -3.44 -8.72 -3.05
CA MET A 39 -4.44 -8.08 -3.93
C MET A 39 -4.62 -8.90 -5.20
N GLY A 40 -3.52 -9.37 -5.80
CA GLY A 40 -3.52 -10.23 -6.97
C GLY A 40 -4.28 -11.54 -6.77
N GLU A 41 -4.15 -12.18 -5.60
CA GLU A 41 -4.94 -13.36 -5.23
C GLU A 41 -6.46 -13.10 -5.26
N LYS A 42 -6.87 -11.87 -4.96
CA LYS A 42 -8.26 -11.40 -5.02
C LYS A 42 -8.64 -10.82 -6.39
N LYS A 43 -7.77 -10.95 -7.39
CA LYS A 43 -7.88 -10.34 -8.73
C LYS A 43 -7.95 -8.83 -8.71
N ILE A 44 -7.41 -8.19 -7.67
CA ILE A 44 -7.34 -6.72 -7.57
C ILE A 44 -5.97 -6.27 -8.08
N LEU A 45 -5.97 -5.34 -9.02
CA LEU A 45 -4.76 -4.69 -9.53
C LEU A 45 -4.77 -3.22 -9.10
N HIS A 46 -3.76 -2.78 -8.34
CA HIS A 46 -3.67 -1.41 -7.81
C HIS A 46 -3.47 -0.35 -8.91
N ARG A 47 -2.70 -0.71 -9.95
CA ARG A 47 -2.32 0.12 -11.12
C ARG A 47 -1.49 1.37 -10.87
N ASP A 48 -1.52 1.97 -9.67
CA ASP A 48 -0.69 3.13 -9.32
C ASP A 48 0.32 2.84 -8.20
N ILE A 49 1.30 1.98 -8.48
CA ILE A 49 2.40 1.70 -7.55
C ILE A 49 3.49 2.75 -7.77
N SER A 50 3.63 3.66 -6.81
CA SER A 50 4.64 4.71 -6.80
C SER A 50 5.22 4.90 -5.39
N ILE A 51 6.34 5.62 -5.30
CA ILE A 51 6.97 5.97 -4.00
C ILE A 51 6.00 6.74 -3.09
N ASN A 52 5.06 7.49 -3.67
CA ASN A 52 4.11 8.29 -2.92
C ASN A 52 2.94 7.47 -2.37
N ASN A 53 2.70 6.28 -2.94
CA ASN A 53 1.62 5.39 -2.54
C ASN A 53 2.09 4.23 -1.66
N ILE A 54 3.39 4.19 -1.32
CA ILE A 54 3.96 3.28 -0.34
C ILE A 54 4.15 4.02 0.97
N MET A 55 3.64 3.44 2.04
CA MET A 55 3.75 3.96 3.40
C MET A 55 4.58 3.00 4.25
N ILE A 56 5.41 3.55 5.13
CA ILE A 56 6.02 2.83 6.25
C ILE A 56 4.98 2.78 7.38
N SER A 57 4.80 1.62 8.01
CA SER A 57 3.90 1.49 9.15
C SER A 57 4.43 2.27 10.35
N ALA A 58 3.60 3.12 10.96
CA ALA A 58 3.92 3.74 12.24
C ALA A 58 3.80 2.75 13.42
N TYR A 59 3.10 1.63 13.21
CA TYR A 59 2.80 0.64 14.23
C TYR A 59 3.00 -0.79 13.72
N PRO A 60 4.24 -1.15 13.31
CA PRO A 60 4.48 -2.39 12.57
C PRO A 60 4.14 -3.67 13.36
N ASP A 61 4.26 -3.64 14.69
CA ASP A 61 3.90 -4.78 15.55
C ASP A 61 2.38 -4.97 15.67
N MET A 62 1.60 -3.89 15.65
CA MET A 62 0.13 -3.95 15.70
C MET A 62 -0.47 -4.32 14.35
N GLU A 63 0.12 -3.82 13.27
CA GLU A 63 -0.30 -4.09 11.89
C GLU A 63 0.27 -5.39 11.33
N ASN A 64 1.26 -5.98 12.03
CA ASN A 64 2.03 -7.14 11.57
C ASN A 64 2.59 -6.94 10.16
N CYS A 65 3.03 -5.71 9.87
CA CYS A 65 3.43 -5.25 8.55
C CYS A 65 4.28 -3.98 8.67
N LYS A 66 5.39 -3.89 7.94
CA LYS A 66 6.31 -2.75 7.98
C LYS A 66 6.01 -1.70 6.91
N GLY A 67 5.24 -2.06 5.89
CA GLY A 67 4.77 -1.09 4.90
C GLY A 67 3.53 -1.56 4.17
N PHE A 68 2.76 -0.61 3.66
CA PHE A 68 1.50 -0.88 2.98
C PHE A 68 1.25 0.11 1.83
N LEU A 69 0.39 -0.31 0.91
CA LEU A 69 -0.07 0.53 -0.19
C LEU A 69 -1.29 1.36 0.23
N ILE A 70 -1.32 2.60 -0.25
CA ILE A 70 -2.47 3.49 -0.20
C ILE A 70 -2.88 3.87 -1.61
N ASP A 71 -4.00 4.58 -1.74
CA ASP A 71 -4.49 5.12 -3.00
C ASP A 71 -4.99 4.06 -4.00
N MET A 72 -6.01 3.33 -3.56
CA MET A 72 -6.71 2.31 -4.37
C MET A 72 -7.67 2.92 -5.40
N GLU A 73 -7.63 4.22 -5.68
CA GLU A 73 -8.64 4.89 -6.53
C GLU A 73 -8.59 4.41 -7.99
N TYR A 74 -7.41 4.04 -8.46
CA TYR A 74 -7.21 3.41 -9.76
C TYR A 74 -7.29 1.89 -9.70
N ALA A 75 -7.59 1.26 -8.56
CA ALA A 75 -7.63 -0.19 -8.50
C ALA A 75 -8.76 -0.77 -9.36
N THR A 76 -8.55 -1.96 -9.93
CA THR A 76 -9.56 -2.62 -10.76
C THR A 76 -9.59 -4.13 -10.50
N VAL A 77 -10.74 -4.76 -10.73
CA VAL A 77 -10.88 -6.21 -10.65
C VAL A 77 -10.57 -6.82 -12.02
N VAL A 78 -9.46 -7.56 -12.10
CA VAL A 78 -9.00 -8.19 -13.33
C VAL A 78 -10.01 -9.24 -13.79
N GLY A 79 -10.54 -9.04 -15.00
CA GLY A 79 -11.47 -9.95 -15.66
C GLY A 79 -12.94 -9.54 -15.52
N GLU A 80 -13.26 -8.39 -14.92
CA GLU A 80 -14.60 -7.81 -15.02
C GLU A 80 -14.79 -7.08 -16.37
N PRO A 81 -15.93 -7.28 -17.07
CA PRO A 81 -16.20 -6.54 -18.31
C PRO A 81 -16.23 -5.02 -18.06
N GLY A 82 -15.28 -4.29 -18.64
CA GLY A 82 -15.16 -2.83 -18.46
C GLY A 82 -14.09 -2.36 -17.46
N SER A 83 -13.29 -3.29 -16.90
CA SER A 83 -12.11 -3.03 -16.06
C SER A 83 -10.93 -2.42 -16.81
#